data_AF-A0A3C0BA31-F1
#
_entry.id   AF-A0A3C0BA31-F1
#
_cell.length_a   1.000
_cell.length_b   1.000
_cell.length_c   1.000
_cell.angle_alpha   90.00
_cell.angle_beta   90.00
_cell.angle_gamma   90.00
#
_symmetry.space_group_name_H-M   'P 1'
#
loop_
_entity.id
_entity.type
_entity.pdbx_description
1 polymer ?
#
loop_
_entity_poly.entity_id
_entity_poly.type
_entity_poly.pdbx_seq_one_letter_code
_entity_poly.pdbx_strand_id
1 'polypeptide(L)' 'MCLDSEAMGNIQGKSGTMSRVKSYAGYAKSRSGHTLIFAIIVNNFNCSSVEMRSKIENILNLMATM' A
#
# COMPACT_ATOMS: atom_id res chain seq x y z
N MET A 1 -5.65 -7.35 2.80
CA MET A 1 -4.65 -6.28 2.64
C MET A 1 -4.42 -5.74 4.02
N CYS A 2 -3.18 -5.72 4.52
CA CYS A 2 -2.86 -5.20 5.86
C CYS A 2 -3.66 -5.88 7.01
N LEU A 3 -3.89 -7.20 6.92
CA LEU A 3 -4.51 -7.96 8.01
C LEU A 3 -3.54 -8.00 9.21
N ASP A 4 -4.04 -7.77 10.41
CA ASP A 4 -3.30 -7.66 11.68
C ASP A 4 -2.10 -6.68 11.65
N SER A 5 -2.28 -5.50 11.06
CA SER A 5 -1.23 -4.45 11.00
C SER A 5 -1.77 -3.07 11.36
N GLU A 6 -0.90 -2.12 11.73
CA GLU A 6 -1.30 -0.75 12.06
C GLU A 6 -1.94 0.00 10.87
N ALA A 7 -1.74 -0.47 9.64
CA ALA A 7 -2.42 0.04 8.46
C ALA A 7 -3.88 -0.42 8.34
N MET A 8 -4.31 -1.44 9.10
CA MET A 8 -5.69 -1.92 9.07
C MET A 8 -6.65 -0.80 9.50
N GLY A 9 -7.63 -0.48 8.65
CA GLY A 9 -8.60 0.59 8.91
C GLY A 9 -8.06 2.02 8.73
N ASN A 10 -6.73 2.18 8.65
CA ASN A 10 -6.07 3.49 8.47
C ASN A 10 -5.73 3.81 7.02
N ILE A 11 -5.74 2.82 6.13
CA ILE A 11 -5.54 3.00 4.69
C ILE A 11 -6.88 2.97 3.95
N GLN A 12 -7.17 4.02 3.19
CA GLN A 12 -8.30 4.07 2.28
C GLN A 12 -7.79 4.34 0.86
N GLY A 13 -8.04 3.44 -0.07
CA GLY A 13 -7.55 3.61 -1.43
C GLY A 13 -8.07 2.57 -2.39
N LYS A 14 -7.70 2.73 -3.65
CA LYS A 14 -8.06 1.81 -4.73
C LYS A 14 -6.85 1.04 -5.21
N SER A 15 -7.04 -0.26 -5.44
CA SER A 15 -6.07 -1.13 -6.10
C SER A 15 -6.29 -1.18 -7.61
N GLY A 16 -5.20 -1.23 -8.37
CA GLY A 16 -5.12 -1.65 -9.76
C GLY A 16 -4.14 -2.82 -9.91
N THR A 17 -4.48 -3.81 -10.72
CA THR A 17 -3.63 -4.98 -10.96
C THR A 17 -3.77 -5.43 -12.40
N MET A 18 -2.63 -5.60 -13.08
CA MET A 18 -2.51 -6.20 -14.40
C MET A 18 -1.26 -7.10 -14.42
N SER A 19 -1.02 -7.81 -15.53
CA SER A 19 0.21 -8.58 -15.67
C SER A 19 1.44 -7.67 -15.48
N ARG A 20 2.31 -8.02 -14.53
CA ARG A 20 3.53 -7.27 -14.17
C ARG A 20 3.27 -5.81 -13.74
N VAL A 21 2.03 -5.47 -13.35
CA VAL A 21 1.68 -4.12 -12.85
C VAL A 21 0.83 -4.22 -11.58
N LYS A 22 1.22 -3.45 -10.56
CA LYS A 22 0.41 -3.21 -9.37
C LYS A 22 0.39 -1.74 -9.04
N SER A 23 -0.79 -1.22 -8.73
CA SER A 23 -0.98 0.15 -8.30
C SER A 23 -1.90 0.25 -7.09
N TYR A 24 -1.60 1.20 -6.22
CA TYR A 24 -2.40 1.56 -5.07
C TYR A 24 -2.35 3.07 -4.89
N ALA A 25 -3.51 3.72 -4.87
CA ALA A 25 -3.59 5.16 -4.64
C ALA A 25 -4.67 5.45 -3.60
N GLY A 26 -4.41 6.42 -2.74
CA GLY A 26 -5.35 6.78 -1.68
C GLY A 26 -4.72 7.58 -0.55
N TYR A 27 -5.30 7.41 0.63
CA TYR A 27 -5.02 8.14 1.84
C TYR A 27 -4.60 7.18 2.96
N ALA A 28 -3.62 7.60 3.75
CA ALA A 28 -3.18 6.91 4.96
C ALA A 28 -3.33 7.86 6.15
N LYS A 29 -4.04 7.41 7.19
CA LYS A 29 -4.06 8.09 8.48
C LYS A 29 -2.80 7.70 9.25
N SER A 30 -1.94 8.68 9.47
CA SER A 30 -0.74 8.58 10.29
C SER A 30 -1.11 8.61 11.78
N ARG A 31 -0.30 7.99 12.63
CA ARG A 31 -0.45 8.03 14.09
C ARG A 31 -0.29 9.44 14.64
N SER A 32 0.48 10.30 13.97
CA SER A 32 0.61 11.71 14.33
C SER A 32 -0.66 12.54 14.03
N GLY A 33 -1.72 11.95 13.47
CA GLY A 33 -2.98 12.62 13.15
C GLY A 33 -3.03 13.28 11.76
N HIS A 34 -1.93 13.27 11.00
CA HIS A 34 -1.92 13.77 9.63
C HIS A 34 -2.51 12.74 8.66
N THR A 35 -3.14 13.23 7.60
CA THR A 35 -3.55 12.39 6.47
C THR A 35 -2.49 12.49 5.38
N LEU A 36 -1.80 11.37 5.12
CA LEU A 36 -0.84 11.25 4.03
C LEU A 36 -1.58 10.85 2.75
N ILE A 37 -1.19 11.44 1.63
CA ILE A 37 -1.72 11.11 0.29
C ILE A 37 -0.64 10.32 -0.44
N PHE A 38 -0.99 9.17 -1.02
CA PHE A 38 -0.05 8.33 -1.72
C PHE A 38 -0.57 7.83 -3.07
N ALA A 39 0.37 7.61 -3.99
CA ALA A 39 0.16 6.86 -5.23
C ALA A 39 1.39 5.99 -5.48
N ILE A 40 1.21 4.69 -5.39
CA ILE A 40 2.23 3.67 -5.62
C ILE A 40 1.89 2.99 -6.94
N ILE A 41 2.81 3.04 -7.91
CA ILE A 41 2.66 2.36 -9.20
C ILE A 41 3.95 1.60 -9.45
N VAL A 42 3.86 0.28 -9.49
CA VAL A 42 4.98 -0.60 -9.81
C VAL A 42 4.70 -1.28 -11.15
N ASN A 43 5.55 -0.98 -12.12
CA ASN A 43 5.47 -1.53 -13.47
C ASN A 43 6.62 -2.51 -13.73
N ASN A 44 6.39 -3.43 -14.66
CA ASN A 44 7.38 -4.36 -15.16
C ASN A 44 8.10 -5.19 -14.08
N PHE A 45 7.41 -5.51 -12.98
CA PHE A 45 8.03 -6.31 -11.91
C PHE A 45 8.28 -7.75 -12.37
N ASN A 46 9.34 -8.36 -11.83
CA ASN A 46 9.80 -9.70 -12.20
C ASN A 46 9.45 -10.80 -11.18
N CYS A 47 9.03 -10.43 -9.97
CA CYS A 47 8.62 -11.38 -8.94
C CYS A 47 7.15 -11.81 -9.11
N SER A 48 6.66 -12.70 -8.25
CA SER A 48 5.25 -13.05 -8.22
C SER A 48 4.40 -11.83 -7.81
N SER A 49 3.13 -11.86 -8.22
CA SER A 49 2.16 -10.83 -7.79
C SER A 49 1.99 -10.80 -6.27
N VAL A 50 2.13 -11.94 -5.60
CA VAL A 50 1.98 -12.02 -4.13
C VAL A 50 3.17 -11.32 -3.45
N GLU A 51 4.39 -11.60 -3.89
CA GLU A 51 5.59 -10.93 -3.36
C GLU A 51 5.56 -9.43 -3.58
N MET A 52 5.15 -8.97 -4.77
CA MET A 52 5.04 -7.53 -5.03
C MET A 52 4.00 -6.87 -4.13
N ARG A 53 2.86 -7.55 -3.91
CA ARG A 53 1.85 -7.06 -2.97
C ARG A 53 2.40 -6.96 -1.55
N SER A 54 3.12 -7.97 -1.06
CA SER A 54 3.73 -7.95 0.28
C SER A 54 4.73 -6.80 0.44
N LYS A 55 5.55 -6.52 -0.58
CA LYS A 55 6.46 -5.37 -0.59
C LYS A 55 5.71 -4.03 -0.49
N ILE A 56 4.59 -3.89 -1.18
CA ILE A 56 3.76 -2.68 -1.11
C ILE A 56 3.06 -2.57 0.25
N GLU A 57 2.56 -3.68 0.80
CA GLU A 57 1.95 -3.72 2.14
C GLU A 57 2.93 -3.22 3.22
N ASN A 58 4.23 -3.53 3.12
CA ASN A 58 5.24 -2.98 4.03
C ASN A 58 5.35 -1.45 3.96
N ILE A 59 5.27 -0.87 2.76
CA ILE A 59 5.30 0.60 2.58
C ILE A 59 4.04 1.22 3.20
N LEU A 60 2.87 0.62 2.97
CA LEU A 60 1.60 1.08 3.54
C LEU A 60 1.62 1.04 5.08
N ASN A 61 2.21 -0.01 5.67
CA ASN A 61 2.38 -0.13 7.11
C ASN A 61 3.28 0.99 7.66
N LEU A 62 4.40 1.28 7.00
CA LEU A 62 5.28 2.37 7.40
C LEU A 62 4.57 3.73 7.35
N MET A 63 3.75 3.97 6.33
CA MET A 63 2.97 5.21 6.24
C MET A 63 1.92 5.34 7.35
N ALA A 64 1.34 4.24 7.82
CA ALA A 64 0.39 4.25 8.93
C ALA A 64 1.08 4.49 10.30
N THR A 65 2.34 4.04 10.44
CA THR A 65 3.11 4.18 11.70
C THR A 65 3.73 5.56 11.91
N MET A 66 3.87 6.36 10.84
CA MET A 66 4.36 7.74 10.91
C MET A 66 3.43 8.64 11.72
#